data_AF-A0A350VG31-F1
#
_entry.id   AF-A0A350VG31-F1
#
_cell.length_a   1.000
_cell.length_b   1.000
_cell.length_c   1.000
_cell.angle_alpha   90.00
_cell.angle_beta   90.00
_cell.angle_gamma   90.00
#
_symmetry.space_group_name_H-M   'P 1'
#
loop_
_entity.id
_entity.type
_entity.pdbx_description
1 polymer ?
#
loop_
_entity_poly.entity_id
_entity_poly.type
_entity_poly.pdbx_seq_one_letter_code
_entity_poly.pdbx_strand_id
1 'polypeptide(L)'
;MNNANKSIVNKLKMLIDKNGPDYLSNEPYLTYRELTVSTAIDEKLAGAILLALVRGICQDVRSYDNQEMLSELIQKECCFNKKMSDGLAEIFFDLYSKDNEDVWETMKLSGWKQFLKSDFCCKWNGFSVWNTEGGSVDCHFEADIILKPVETTGMDEELSCALSENPFMTQDAITECYKKRISRYLDYEFEEYCSCDDYYQPVVEDFEIDSYVKQWCKENEFELVSCEGDGHDDGYEPSFRHAIF
;
A
#
# COMPACT_ATOMS: atom_id res chain seq x y z
N MET A 1 -3.46 -26.51 -23.38
CA MET A 1 -3.94 -26.29 -22.01
C MET A 1 -5.37 -26.74 -21.75
N ASN A 2 -5.56 -27.61 -20.76
CA ASN A 2 -6.87 -28.06 -20.29
C ASN A 2 -7.60 -26.95 -19.48
N ASN A 3 -8.91 -27.08 -19.24
CA ASN A 3 -9.70 -26.03 -18.56
C ASN A 3 -9.27 -25.78 -17.10
N ALA A 4 -8.75 -26.80 -16.40
CA ALA A 4 -8.29 -26.65 -15.03
C ALA A 4 -7.01 -25.81 -14.95
N ASN A 5 -6.04 -26.08 -15.83
CA ASN A 5 -4.80 -25.32 -15.94
C ASN A 5 -5.08 -23.85 -16.30
N LYS A 6 -6.04 -23.59 -17.22
CA LYS A 6 -6.49 -22.22 -17.53
C LYS A 6 -7.02 -21.46 -16.31
N SER A 7 -7.85 -22.13 -15.50
CA SER A 7 -8.38 -21.53 -14.26
C SER A 7 -7.27 -21.15 -13.29
N ILE A 8 -6.25 -22.00 -13.15
CA ILE A 8 -5.09 -21.77 -12.31
C ILE A 8 -4.24 -20.61 -12.83
N VAL A 9 -3.91 -20.61 -14.12
CA VAL A 9 -3.15 -19.52 -14.74
C VAL A 9 -3.85 -18.18 -14.49
N ASN A 10 -5.17 -18.12 -14.71
CA ASN A 10 -5.94 -16.90 -14.44
C ASN A 10 -5.88 -16.47 -12.98
N LYS A 11 -6.02 -17.41 -12.03
CA LYS A 11 -5.95 -17.09 -10.60
C LYS A 11 -4.56 -16.63 -10.17
N LEU A 12 -3.49 -17.29 -10.65
CA LEU A 12 -2.10 -16.87 -10.42
C LEU A 12 -1.82 -15.50 -11.03
N LYS A 13 -2.27 -15.26 -12.26
CA LYS A 13 -2.17 -13.96 -12.92
C LYS A 13 -2.88 -12.88 -12.10
N MET A 14 -4.09 -13.12 -11.61
CA MET A 14 -4.80 -12.16 -10.74
C MET A 14 -4.02 -11.82 -9.46
N LEU A 15 -3.31 -12.80 -8.88
CA LEU A 15 -2.47 -12.55 -7.71
C LEU A 15 -1.26 -11.68 -8.06
N ILE A 16 -0.62 -11.92 -9.21
CA ILE A 16 0.46 -11.09 -9.72
C ILE A 16 -0.04 -9.67 -10.04
N ASP A 17 -1.12 -9.54 -10.82
CA ASP A 17 -1.69 -8.26 -11.23
C ASP A 17 -2.02 -7.37 -10.02
N LYS A 18 -2.40 -7.98 -8.88
CA LYS A 18 -2.73 -7.27 -7.64
C LYS A 18 -1.50 -6.91 -6.79
N ASN A 19 -0.57 -7.84 -6.65
CA ASN A 19 0.47 -7.77 -5.61
C ASN A 19 1.89 -7.58 -6.15
N GLY A 20 2.06 -7.58 -7.48
CA GLY A 20 3.36 -7.42 -8.12
C GLY A 20 3.89 -8.70 -8.76
N PRO A 21 4.88 -8.57 -9.67
CA PRO A 21 5.42 -9.66 -10.49
C PRO A 21 6.10 -10.75 -9.67
N ASP A 22 6.68 -10.38 -8.52
CA ASP A 22 7.46 -11.31 -7.68
C ASP A 22 6.63 -11.92 -6.55
N TYR A 23 5.33 -11.60 -6.47
CA TYR A 23 4.44 -12.02 -5.38
C TYR A 23 4.44 -13.54 -5.17
N LEU A 24 4.37 -14.34 -6.24
CA LEU A 24 4.32 -15.80 -6.11
C LEU A 24 5.60 -16.38 -5.51
N SER A 25 6.73 -15.75 -5.78
CA SER A 25 8.05 -16.14 -5.26
C SER A 25 8.25 -15.69 -3.81
N ASN A 26 7.76 -14.49 -3.48
CA ASN A 26 7.89 -13.91 -2.14
C ASN A 26 6.90 -14.53 -1.15
N GLU A 27 5.69 -14.87 -1.60
CA GLU A 27 4.58 -15.33 -0.78
C GLU A 27 4.00 -16.69 -1.25
N PRO A 28 4.82 -17.76 -1.28
CA PRO A 28 4.40 -19.05 -1.83
C PRO A 28 3.26 -19.69 -1.02
N TYR A 29 3.27 -19.54 0.31
CA TYR A 29 2.22 -20.09 1.17
C TYR A 29 0.89 -19.34 1.04
N LEU A 30 0.92 -18.00 0.93
CA LEU A 30 -0.31 -17.23 0.69
C LEU A 30 -0.91 -17.55 -0.68
N THR A 31 -0.05 -17.73 -1.70
CA THR A 31 -0.47 -18.21 -3.02
C THR A 31 -1.20 -19.54 -2.92
N TYR A 32 -0.65 -20.50 -2.19
CA TYR A 32 -1.32 -21.79 -1.96
C TYR A 32 -2.69 -21.64 -1.28
N ARG A 33 -2.79 -20.79 -0.25
CA ARG A 33 -4.07 -20.54 0.42
C ARG A 33 -5.09 -19.93 -0.53
N GLU A 34 -4.69 -18.97 -1.36
CA GLU A 34 -5.57 -18.35 -2.35
C GLU A 34 -6.05 -19.33 -3.43
N LEU A 35 -5.21 -20.30 -3.83
CA LEU A 35 -5.60 -21.35 -4.76
C LEU A 35 -6.59 -22.33 -4.14
N THR A 36 -6.42 -22.70 -2.86
CA THR A 36 -7.25 -23.70 -2.16
C THR A 36 -8.61 -23.17 -1.69
N VAL A 37 -8.76 -21.85 -1.56
CA VAL A 37 -10.08 -21.22 -1.31
C VAL A 37 -11.02 -21.40 -2.52
N SER A 38 -10.48 -21.53 -3.73
CA SER A 38 -11.27 -21.79 -4.93
C SER A 38 -11.63 -23.28 -5.01
N THR A 39 -12.91 -23.62 -4.91
CA THR A 39 -13.42 -25.00 -5.06
C THR A 39 -13.16 -25.62 -6.45
N ALA A 40 -12.69 -24.81 -7.40
CA ALA A 40 -12.39 -25.22 -8.77
C ALA A 40 -10.96 -25.76 -8.97
N ILE A 41 -10.09 -25.70 -7.96
CA ILE A 41 -8.68 -26.09 -8.08
C ILE A 41 -8.41 -27.34 -7.23
N ASP A 42 -7.83 -28.36 -7.85
CA ASP A 42 -7.43 -29.59 -7.16
C ASP A 42 -6.35 -29.32 -6.11
N GLU A 43 -6.57 -29.77 -4.88
CA GLU A 43 -5.69 -29.53 -3.74
C GLU A 43 -4.27 -30.09 -3.97
N LYS A 44 -4.15 -31.24 -4.66
CA LYS A 44 -2.83 -31.81 -4.98
C LYS A 44 -2.07 -30.93 -5.97
N LEU A 45 -2.75 -30.37 -6.96
CA LEU A 45 -2.14 -29.44 -7.90
C LEU A 45 -1.74 -28.12 -7.22
N ALA A 46 -2.58 -27.59 -6.32
CA ALA A 46 -2.22 -26.42 -5.51
C ALA A 46 -0.98 -26.70 -4.63
N GLY A 47 -0.92 -27.87 -3.99
CA GLY A 47 0.27 -28.31 -3.23
C GLY A 47 1.51 -28.50 -4.10
N ALA A 48 1.33 -28.95 -5.34
CA ALA A 48 2.44 -29.08 -6.28
C ALA A 48 2.99 -27.72 -6.73
N ILE A 49 2.11 -26.74 -6.95
CA ILE A 49 2.48 -25.35 -7.21
C ILE A 49 3.24 -24.77 -6.02
N LEU A 50 2.74 -24.95 -4.79
CA LEU A 50 3.45 -24.50 -3.58
C LEU A 50 4.90 -25.02 -3.54
N LEU A 51 5.09 -26.31 -3.79
CA LEU A 51 6.43 -26.89 -3.77
C LEU A 51 7.33 -26.29 -4.87
N ALA A 52 6.79 -26.08 -6.08
CA ALA A 52 7.52 -25.45 -7.16
C ALA A 52 7.91 -24.00 -6.84
N LEU A 53 7.03 -23.24 -6.20
CA LEU A 53 7.32 -21.87 -5.76
C LEU A 53 8.41 -21.83 -4.70
N VAL A 54 8.32 -22.68 -3.66
CA VAL A 54 9.34 -22.78 -2.60
C VAL A 54 10.70 -23.21 -3.16
N ARG A 55 10.72 -23.98 -4.25
CA ARG A 55 11.94 -24.37 -4.96
C ARG A 55 12.51 -23.28 -5.87
N GLY A 56 11.86 -22.11 -5.98
CA GLY A 56 12.35 -21.00 -6.78
C GLY A 56 12.09 -21.14 -8.29
N ILE A 57 11.25 -22.10 -8.71
CA ILE A 57 11.02 -22.38 -10.15
C ILE A 57 10.57 -21.13 -10.91
N CYS A 58 9.74 -20.26 -10.31
CA CYS A 58 9.27 -19.04 -10.96
C CYS A 58 10.39 -18.06 -11.36
N GLN A 59 11.50 -18.02 -10.62
CA GLN A 59 12.65 -17.18 -10.96
C GLN A 59 13.37 -17.72 -12.20
N ASP A 60 13.40 -19.04 -12.32
CA ASP A 60 14.10 -19.74 -13.39
C ASP A 60 13.30 -19.80 -14.70
N VAL A 61 11.96 -19.77 -14.66
CA VAL A 61 11.08 -19.90 -15.84
C VAL A 61 11.49 -18.97 -16.99
N ARG A 62 11.86 -17.72 -16.68
CA ARG A 62 12.28 -16.71 -17.67
C ARG A 62 13.57 -17.07 -18.43
N SER A 63 14.33 -18.04 -17.92
CA SER A 63 15.60 -18.48 -18.50
C SER A 63 15.45 -19.69 -19.44
N TYR A 64 14.23 -20.21 -19.61
CA TYR A 64 13.97 -21.40 -20.44
C TYR A 64 13.16 -21.07 -21.69
N ASP A 65 13.70 -21.45 -22.85
CA ASP A 65 13.08 -21.18 -24.14
C ASP A 65 11.93 -22.14 -24.50
N ASN A 66 11.82 -23.27 -23.78
CA ASN A 66 10.79 -24.26 -24.06
C ASN A 66 10.26 -24.96 -22.79
N GLN A 67 9.00 -25.38 -22.88
CA GLN A 67 8.25 -26.04 -21.81
C GLN A 67 8.87 -27.39 -21.40
N GLU A 68 9.53 -28.10 -22.31
CA GLU A 68 10.09 -29.43 -22.02
C GLU A 68 11.26 -29.34 -21.03
N MET A 69 12.18 -28.39 -21.23
CA MET A 69 13.28 -28.12 -20.31
C MET A 69 12.77 -27.66 -18.94
N LEU A 70 11.73 -26.83 -18.92
CA LEU A 70 11.09 -26.41 -17.66
C LEU A 70 10.45 -27.61 -16.94
N SER A 71 9.82 -28.53 -17.67
CA SER A 71 9.29 -29.77 -17.09
C SER A 71 10.40 -30.64 -16.51
N GLU A 72 11.54 -30.76 -17.18
CA GLU A 72 12.69 -31.54 -16.68
C GLU A 72 13.25 -30.93 -15.39
N LEU A 73 13.35 -29.61 -15.33
CA LEU A 73 13.74 -28.88 -14.12
C LEU A 73 12.76 -29.15 -12.98
N ILE A 74 11.45 -28.97 -13.22
CA ILE A 74 10.42 -29.20 -12.21
C ILE A 74 10.46 -30.65 -11.72
N GLN A 75 10.62 -31.61 -12.63
CA GLN A 75 10.75 -33.02 -12.27
C GLN A 75 11.96 -33.27 -11.37
N LYS A 76 13.11 -32.67 -11.68
CA LYS A 76 14.35 -32.82 -10.92
C LYS A 76 14.28 -32.14 -9.55
N GLU A 77 13.86 -30.89 -9.49
CA GLU A 77 13.90 -30.06 -8.27
C GLU A 77 12.73 -30.34 -7.31
N CYS A 78 11.57 -30.75 -7.84
CA CYS A 78 10.38 -31.05 -7.05
C CYS A 78 10.11 -32.55 -6.88
N CYS A 79 10.92 -33.43 -7.51
CA CYS A 79 10.76 -34.88 -7.49
C CYS A 79 9.38 -35.37 -7.97
N PHE A 80 8.73 -34.63 -8.86
CA PHE A 80 7.43 -34.98 -9.39
C PHE A 80 7.51 -36.04 -10.50
N ASN A 81 6.39 -36.73 -10.75
CA ASN A 81 6.28 -37.54 -11.95
C ASN A 81 6.16 -36.65 -13.20
N LYS A 82 6.52 -37.21 -14.36
CA LYS A 82 6.53 -36.49 -15.63
C LYS A 82 5.20 -35.79 -15.94
N LYS A 83 4.07 -36.45 -15.71
CA LYS A 83 2.72 -35.88 -15.94
C LYS A 83 2.47 -34.61 -15.11
N MET A 84 2.83 -34.61 -13.83
CA MET A 84 2.66 -33.43 -12.96
C MET A 84 3.63 -32.32 -13.39
N SER A 85 4.89 -32.66 -13.68
CA SER A 85 5.88 -31.69 -14.15
C SER A 85 5.49 -31.03 -15.47
N ASP A 86 5.00 -31.80 -16.44
CA ASP A 86 4.53 -31.27 -17.73
C ASP A 86 3.34 -30.32 -17.53
N GLY A 87 2.43 -30.66 -16.60
CA GLY A 87 1.27 -29.84 -16.27
C GLY A 87 1.66 -28.52 -15.58
N LEU A 88 2.61 -28.56 -14.64
CA LEU A 88 3.14 -27.34 -14.00
C LEU A 88 3.94 -26.49 -14.98
N ALA A 89 4.73 -27.13 -15.86
CA ALA A 89 5.45 -26.42 -16.91
C ALA A 89 4.49 -25.70 -17.86
N GLU A 90 3.38 -26.33 -18.26
CA GLU A 90 2.33 -25.68 -19.06
C GLU A 90 1.76 -24.44 -18.34
N ILE A 91 1.44 -24.57 -17.04
CA ILE A 91 0.90 -23.47 -16.23
C ILE A 91 1.89 -22.30 -16.15
N PHE A 92 3.15 -22.55 -15.82
CA PHE A 92 4.14 -21.48 -15.66
C PHE A 92 4.53 -20.85 -17.00
N PHE A 93 4.62 -21.64 -18.07
CA PHE A 93 4.94 -21.12 -19.40
C PHE A 93 3.81 -20.22 -19.94
N ASP A 94 2.56 -20.59 -19.72
CA ASP A 94 1.41 -19.75 -20.08
C ASP A 94 1.29 -18.51 -19.18
N LEU A 95 1.58 -18.65 -17.88
CA LEU A 95 1.57 -17.54 -16.92
C LEU A 95 2.63 -16.48 -17.25
N TYR A 96 3.87 -16.88 -17.49
CA TYR A 96 4.98 -15.99 -17.86
C TYR A 96 5.16 -15.87 -19.38
N SER A 97 4.07 -16.01 -20.12
CA SER A 97 4.06 -15.77 -21.56
C SER A 97 4.43 -14.32 -21.88
N LYS A 98 4.99 -14.10 -23.07
CA LYS A 98 5.44 -12.77 -23.51
C LYS A 98 4.32 -11.71 -23.44
N ASP A 99 3.09 -12.10 -23.78
CA ASP A 99 1.92 -11.22 -23.70
C ASP A 99 1.64 -10.75 -22.26
N ASN A 100 1.71 -11.66 -21.27
CA ASN A 100 1.52 -11.29 -19.87
C ASN A 100 2.68 -10.42 -19.36
N GLU A 101 3.92 -10.74 -19.73
CA GLU A 101 5.07 -9.94 -19.35
C GLU A 101 5.00 -8.52 -19.92
N ASP A 102 4.61 -8.37 -21.19
CA ASP A 102 4.45 -7.06 -21.80
C ASP A 102 3.37 -6.23 -21.09
N VAL A 103 2.24 -6.87 -20.70
CA VAL A 103 1.21 -6.21 -19.86
C VAL A 103 1.81 -5.77 -18.52
N TRP A 104 2.53 -6.65 -17.83
CA TRP A 104 3.15 -6.34 -16.54
C TRP A 104 4.19 -5.22 -16.62
N GLU A 105 5.00 -5.16 -17.68
CA GLU A 105 5.92 -4.05 -17.91
C GLU A 105 5.18 -2.71 -18.09
N THR A 106 4.02 -2.71 -18.75
CA THR A 106 3.19 -1.48 -18.84
C THR A 106 2.55 -1.09 -17.51
N MET A 107 2.25 -2.07 -16.65
CA MET A 107 1.67 -1.84 -15.33
C MET A 107 2.68 -1.28 -14.33
N LYS A 108 3.99 -1.56 -14.49
CA LYS A 108 5.03 -1.05 -13.60
C LYS A 108 4.96 0.47 -13.46
N LEU A 109 4.83 0.92 -12.21
CA LEU A 109 4.75 2.33 -11.84
C LEU A 109 3.63 3.09 -12.54
N SER A 110 2.62 2.39 -13.07
CA SER A 110 1.50 3.01 -13.77
C SER A 110 0.65 3.86 -12.81
N GLY A 111 0.34 3.34 -11.62
CA GLY A 111 -0.36 4.09 -10.58
C GLY A 111 0.43 5.31 -10.11
N TRP A 112 1.76 5.21 -10.01
CA TRP A 112 2.63 6.36 -9.71
C TRP A 112 2.55 7.44 -10.80
N LYS A 113 2.67 7.04 -12.07
CA LYS A 113 2.54 7.98 -13.20
C LYS A 113 1.16 8.64 -13.28
N GLN A 114 0.11 7.96 -12.83
CA GLN A 114 -1.25 8.50 -12.75
C GLN A 114 -1.39 9.47 -11.56
N PHE A 115 -0.82 9.10 -10.41
CA PHE A 115 -0.77 9.94 -9.21
C PHE A 115 -0.12 11.30 -9.51
N LEU A 116 1.06 11.33 -10.14
CA LEU A 116 1.77 12.57 -10.50
C LEU A 116 0.99 13.51 -11.44
N LYS A 117 -0.03 13.00 -12.14
CA LYS A 117 -0.85 13.79 -13.08
C LYS A 117 -2.15 14.30 -12.48
N SER A 118 -2.44 13.91 -11.25
CA SER A 118 -3.72 14.17 -10.60
C SER A 118 -3.52 15.07 -9.40
N ASP A 119 -4.57 15.82 -9.06
CA ASP A 119 -4.60 16.56 -7.80
C ASP A 119 -4.74 15.58 -6.64
N PHE A 120 -4.03 15.87 -5.55
CA PHE A 120 -4.12 15.16 -4.29
C PHE A 120 -5.11 15.89 -3.39
N CYS A 121 -6.24 15.25 -3.10
CA CYS A 121 -7.27 15.80 -2.22
C CYS A 121 -7.33 15.00 -0.92
N CYS A 122 -7.28 15.70 0.21
CA CYS A 122 -7.37 15.11 1.54
C CYS A 122 -8.29 15.95 2.43
N LYS A 123 -9.17 15.28 3.18
CA LYS A 123 -9.86 15.87 4.32
C LYS A 123 -9.13 15.41 5.58
N TRP A 124 -8.70 16.34 6.40
CA TRP A 124 -8.07 16.08 7.70
C TRP A 124 -9.02 16.52 8.82
N ASN A 125 -9.05 15.74 9.90
CA ASN A 125 -9.77 16.09 11.12
C ASN A 125 -8.79 15.85 12.27
N GLY A 126 -8.34 16.92 12.91
CA GLY A 126 -7.46 16.92 14.06
C GLY A 126 -8.23 16.94 15.37
N PHE A 127 -7.69 16.26 16.36
CA PHE A 127 -8.18 16.27 17.73
C PHE A 127 -7.00 16.34 18.69
N SER A 128 -7.09 17.23 19.68
CA SER A 128 -6.14 17.29 20.78
C SER A 128 -6.84 17.74 22.06
N VAL A 129 -6.20 17.52 23.20
CA VAL A 129 -6.70 17.93 24.50
C VAL A 129 -5.68 18.82 25.16
N TRP A 130 -6.02 20.09 25.37
CA TRP A 130 -5.27 20.93 26.29
C TRP A 130 -5.65 20.55 27.73
N ASN A 131 -4.68 20.22 28.58
CA ASN A 131 -4.95 19.70 29.92
C ASN A 131 -3.95 20.25 30.94
N THR A 132 -4.48 20.83 32.02
CA THR A 132 -3.70 21.44 33.11
C THR A 132 -4.19 20.92 34.46
N GLU A 133 -3.55 21.36 35.56
CA GLU A 133 -4.06 21.04 36.91
C GLU A 133 -5.43 21.64 37.23
N GLY A 134 -5.87 22.66 36.46
CA GLY A 134 -7.13 23.35 36.67
C GLY A 134 -8.30 22.76 35.89
N GLY A 135 -8.03 22.14 34.74
CA GLY A 135 -9.04 21.63 33.83
C GLY A 135 -8.49 21.27 32.45
N SER A 136 -9.40 20.87 31.57
CA SER A 136 -9.10 20.46 30.21
C SER A 136 -10.04 21.10 29.20
N VAL A 137 -9.60 21.13 27.93
CA VAL A 137 -10.36 21.60 26.78
C VAL A 137 -10.10 20.63 25.63
N ASP A 138 -11.17 20.04 25.10
CA ASP A 138 -11.12 19.24 23.89
C ASP A 138 -11.13 20.19 22.68
N CYS A 139 -10.11 20.08 21.84
CA CYS A 139 -9.84 20.94 20.70
C CYS A 139 -9.99 20.13 19.40
N HIS A 140 -10.71 20.69 18.43
CA HIS A 140 -11.04 20.04 17.16
C HIS A 140 -10.71 20.96 15.99
N PHE A 141 -10.17 20.40 14.92
CA PHE A 141 -9.91 21.16 13.69
C PHE A 141 -10.26 20.30 12.48
N GLU A 142 -10.94 20.88 11.48
CA GLU A 142 -11.19 20.22 10.20
C GLU A 142 -10.56 21.02 9.07
N ALA A 143 -9.97 20.34 8.09
CA ALA A 143 -9.41 20.99 6.91
C ALA A 143 -9.64 20.19 5.63
N ASP A 144 -9.98 20.90 4.56
CA ASP A 144 -9.99 20.42 3.18
C ASP A 144 -8.72 20.92 2.47
N ILE A 145 -7.90 19.98 2.01
CA ILE A 145 -6.56 20.23 1.46
C ILE A 145 -6.49 19.70 0.03
N ILE A 146 -6.08 20.56 -0.90
CA ILE A 146 -5.80 20.21 -2.29
C ILE A 146 -4.36 20.56 -2.60
N LEU A 147 -3.58 19.54 -2.95
CA LEU A 147 -2.17 19.64 -3.32
C LEU A 147 -1.96 19.12 -4.74
N LYS A 148 -0.83 19.48 -5.33
CA LYS A 148 -0.39 18.95 -6.61
C LYS A 148 1.04 18.44 -6.53
N PRO A 149 1.32 17.18 -6.90
CA PRO A 149 2.69 16.71 -7.01
C PRO A 149 3.47 17.56 -8.04
N VAL A 150 4.70 17.92 -7.72
CA VAL A 150 5.63 18.57 -8.66
C VAL A 150 6.19 17.50 -9.61
N GLU A 151 6.58 17.86 -10.84
CA GLU A 151 7.18 16.90 -11.78
C GLU A 151 8.47 16.26 -11.23
N THR A 152 9.12 16.92 -10.27
CA THR A 152 10.32 16.42 -9.58
C THR A 152 10.01 15.64 -8.32
N THR A 153 8.74 15.49 -7.90
CA THR A 153 8.39 14.74 -6.70
C THR A 153 9.04 13.37 -6.76
N GLY A 154 10.06 13.20 -5.94
CA GLY A 154 10.76 11.95 -5.77
C GLY A 154 9.85 10.95 -5.08
N MET A 155 10.14 9.67 -5.31
CA MET A 155 9.69 8.68 -4.36
C MET A 155 10.54 8.86 -3.11
N ASP A 156 9.94 9.30 -2.02
CA ASP A 156 10.59 9.20 -0.72
C ASP A 156 10.87 7.74 -0.35
N GLU A 157 11.58 7.54 0.76
CA GLU A 157 12.03 6.22 1.19
C GLU A 157 10.88 5.25 1.46
N GLU A 158 9.79 5.70 2.10
CA GLU A 158 8.64 4.85 2.43
C GLU A 158 7.92 4.37 1.15
N LEU A 159 7.65 5.30 0.21
CA LEU A 159 7.01 4.95 -1.05
C LEU A 159 7.94 4.13 -1.96
N SER A 160 9.25 4.42 -1.94
CA SER A 160 10.26 3.65 -2.68
C SER A 160 10.30 2.20 -2.20
N CYS A 161 10.28 1.98 -0.88
CA CYS A 161 10.17 0.64 -0.30
C CYS A 161 8.88 -0.05 -0.74
N ALA A 162 7.72 0.60 -0.61
CA ALA A 162 6.43 0.02 -0.99
C ALA A 162 6.37 -0.34 -2.49
N LEU A 163 6.87 0.52 -3.38
CA LEU A 163 6.91 0.27 -4.82
C LEU A 163 7.97 -0.77 -5.22
N SER A 164 9.03 -0.94 -4.42
CA SER A 164 9.99 -2.02 -4.62
C SER A 164 9.38 -3.40 -4.31
N GLU A 165 8.48 -3.46 -3.32
CA GLU A 165 7.74 -4.67 -2.96
C GLU A 165 6.59 -4.94 -3.95
N ASN A 166 5.82 -3.91 -4.30
CA ASN A 166 4.72 -3.99 -5.25
C ASN A 166 4.78 -2.83 -6.28
N PRO A 167 5.42 -3.02 -7.44
CA PRO A 167 5.50 -1.99 -8.48
C PRO A 167 4.16 -1.73 -9.19
N PHE A 168 3.10 -2.49 -8.89
CA PHE A 168 1.77 -2.36 -9.49
C PHE A 168 0.79 -1.60 -8.58
N MET A 169 1.27 -0.92 -7.53
CA MET A 169 0.42 -0.09 -6.69
C MET A 169 -0.45 0.86 -7.53
N THR A 170 -1.73 0.93 -7.18
CA THR A 170 -2.70 1.82 -7.82
C THR A 170 -2.49 3.27 -7.36
N GLN A 171 -3.00 4.22 -8.14
CA GLN A 171 -3.04 5.63 -7.74
C GLN A 171 -3.71 5.80 -6.37
N ASP A 172 -4.82 5.11 -6.12
CA ASP A 172 -5.56 5.19 -4.85
C ASP A 172 -4.73 4.73 -3.66
N ALA A 173 -3.97 3.63 -3.81
CA ALA A 173 -3.10 3.13 -2.75
C ALA A 173 -1.98 4.11 -2.43
N ILE A 174 -1.38 4.72 -3.45
CA ILE A 174 -0.34 5.75 -3.29
C ILE A 174 -0.92 7.01 -2.65
N THR A 175 -2.11 7.42 -3.07
CA THR A 175 -2.85 8.55 -2.48
C THR A 175 -3.08 8.31 -1.00
N GLU A 176 -3.50 7.11 -0.62
CA GLU A 176 -3.73 6.74 0.78
C GLU A 176 -2.43 6.78 1.63
N CYS A 177 -1.28 6.41 1.05
CA CYS A 177 0.02 6.58 1.72
C CYS A 177 0.30 8.05 2.06
N TYR A 178 0.12 8.97 1.10
CA TYR A 178 0.32 10.40 1.34
C TYR A 178 -0.71 10.99 2.29
N LYS A 179 -1.98 10.56 2.23
CA LYS A 179 -3.01 10.95 3.20
C LYS A 179 -2.60 10.63 4.63
N LYS A 180 -2.19 9.39 4.88
CA LYS A 180 -1.74 8.97 6.21
C LYS A 180 -0.54 9.77 6.71
N ARG A 181 0.34 10.20 5.81
CA ARG A 181 1.53 10.97 6.17
C ARG A 181 1.23 12.42 6.49
N ILE A 182 0.46 13.11 5.65
CA ILE A 182 0.08 14.48 5.95
C ILE A 182 -0.81 14.52 7.20
N SER A 183 -1.72 13.57 7.39
CA SER A 183 -2.52 13.49 8.62
C SER A 183 -1.63 13.32 9.86
N ARG A 184 -0.68 12.38 9.84
CA ARG A 184 0.24 12.18 10.98
C ARG A 184 1.06 13.43 11.30
N TYR A 185 1.50 14.14 10.27
CA TYR A 185 2.21 15.41 10.44
C TYR A 185 1.31 16.47 11.08
N LEU A 186 0.10 16.66 10.55
CA LEU A 186 -0.85 17.65 11.06
C LEU A 186 -1.36 17.31 12.46
N ASP A 187 -1.55 16.03 12.78
CA ASP A 187 -1.92 15.56 14.12
C ASP A 187 -0.86 16.00 15.14
N TYR A 188 0.42 15.83 14.80
CA TYR A 188 1.54 16.25 15.65
C TYR A 188 1.59 17.78 15.82
N GLU A 189 1.51 18.55 14.73
CA GLU A 189 1.56 20.01 14.78
C GLU A 189 0.36 20.59 15.56
N PHE A 190 -0.82 19.99 15.40
CA PHE A 190 -2.02 20.40 16.13
C PHE A 190 -1.94 20.07 17.61
N GLU A 191 -1.40 18.89 17.97
CA GLU A 191 -1.13 18.53 19.36
C GLU A 191 -0.11 19.50 20.01
N GLU A 192 0.99 19.79 19.32
CA GLU A 192 1.99 20.74 19.80
C GLU A 192 1.37 22.14 19.99
N TYR A 193 0.59 22.62 19.02
CA TYR A 193 -0.12 23.88 19.13
C TYR A 193 -1.07 23.92 20.33
N CYS A 194 -1.91 22.90 20.49
CA CYS A 194 -2.90 22.87 21.57
C CYS A 194 -2.27 22.74 22.96
N SER A 195 -1.09 22.14 23.08
CA SER A 195 -0.44 21.83 24.36
C SER A 195 0.75 22.76 24.71
N CYS A 196 1.08 23.73 23.86
CA CYS A 196 2.32 24.52 24.05
C CYS A 196 2.32 25.47 25.24
N ASP A 197 1.16 25.87 25.77
CA ASP A 197 1.04 26.81 26.89
C ASP A 197 0.16 26.25 28.02
N ASP A 198 0.72 25.99 29.20
CA ASP A 198 -0.01 25.47 30.36
C ASP A 198 -0.85 26.52 31.10
N TYR A 199 -0.77 27.80 30.72
CA TYR A 199 -1.43 28.91 31.41
C TYR A 199 -2.67 29.43 30.69
N TYR A 200 -2.73 29.29 29.37
CA TYR A 200 -3.85 29.76 28.55
C TYR A 200 -4.39 28.64 27.67
N GLN A 201 -5.73 28.55 27.61
CA GLN A 201 -6.42 27.70 26.66
C GLN A 201 -6.03 28.12 25.22
N PRO A 202 -5.79 27.17 24.30
CA PRO A 202 -5.54 27.48 22.90
C PRO A 202 -6.77 28.12 22.24
N VAL A 203 -6.53 29.06 21.32
CA VAL A 203 -7.58 29.61 20.44
C VAL A 203 -7.57 28.76 19.18
N VAL A 204 -8.41 27.73 19.13
CA VAL A 204 -8.31 26.67 18.10
C VAL A 204 -8.48 27.23 16.68
N GLU A 205 -9.28 28.29 16.52
CA GLU A 205 -9.46 29.02 15.26
C GLU A 205 -8.17 29.68 14.73
N ASP A 206 -7.19 29.95 15.60
CA ASP A 206 -5.91 30.57 15.24
C ASP A 206 -4.86 29.54 14.80
N PHE A 207 -5.18 28.25 14.72
CA PHE A 207 -4.26 27.24 14.19
C PHE A 207 -3.95 27.51 12.71
N GLU A 208 -2.70 27.87 12.42
CA GLU A 208 -2.23 28.26 11.09
C GLU A 208 -2.05 27.08 10.12
N ILE A 209 -3.12 26.33 9.85
CA ILE A 209 -3.09 25.12 9.00
C ILE A 209 -2.40 25.34 7.65
N ASP A 210 -2.61 26.50 7.01
CA ASP A 210 -1.99 26.86 5.72
C ASP A 210 -0.45 26.95 5.83
N SER A 211 0.08 27.46 6.95
CA SER A 211 1.52 27.53 7.21
C SER A 211 2.13 26.12 7.31
N TYR A 212 1.51 25.23 8.10
CA TYR A 212 1.96 23.86 8.29
C TYR A 212 1.87 23.04 7.00
N VAL A 213 0.76 23.15 6.25
CA VAL A 213 0.60 22.48 4.97
C VAL A 213 1.65 22.95 3.95
N LYS A 214 1.95 24.26 3.91
CA LYS A 214 3.04 24.79 3.04
C LYS A 214 4.40 24.23 3.42
N GLN A 215 4.70 24.08 4.70
CA GLN A 215 5.94 23.46 5.16
C GLN A 215 6.02 22.00 4.72
N TRP A 216 4.96 21.22 4.98
CA TRP A 216 4.88 19.83 4.56
C TRP A 216 5.06 19.69 3.04
N CYS A 217 4.42 20.55 2.26
CA CYS A 217 4.54 20.58 0.80
C CYS A 217 5.98 20.79 0.35
N LYS A 218 6.73 21.69 1.00
CA LYS A 218 8.14 21.96 0.68
C LYS A 218 9.03 20.73 0.95
N GLU A 219 8.75 19.99 2.00
CA GLU A 219 9.53 18.81 2.39
C GLU A 219 9.19 17.57 1.57
N ASN A 220 7.96 17.48 1.05
CA ASN A 220 7.45 16.32 0.31
C ASN A 220 7.28 16.60 -1.19
N GLU A 221 7.76 17.75 -1.67
CA GLU A 221 7.73 18.18 -3.07
C GLU A 221 6.31 18.25 -3.67
N PHE A 222 5.39 18.90 -2.95
CA PHE A 222 4.06 19.26 -3.45
C PHE A 222 3.93 20.77 -3.62
N GLU A 223 3.02 21.17 -4.50
CA GLU A 223 2.48 22.53 -4.57
C GLU A 223 1.14 22.58 -3.84
N LEU A 224 0.96 23.57 -2.97
CA LEU A 224 -0.33 23.84 -2.35
C LEU A 224 -1.24 24.54 -3.35
N VAL A 225 -2.40 23.94 -3.64
CA VAL A 225 -3.45 24.53 -4.50
C VAL A 225 -4.48 25.27 -3.65
N SER A 226 -5.00 24.63 -2.61
CA SER A 226 -5.91 25.24 -1.64
C SER A 226 -5.85 24.53 -0.29
N CYS A 227 -6.02 25.29 0.79
CA CYS A 227 -6.23 24.77 2.13
C CYS A 227 -7.27 25.65 2.81
N GLU A 228 -8.39 25.06 3.19
CA GLU A 228 -9.44 25.71 3.96
C GLU A 228 -9.66 24.88 5.23
N GLY A 229 -9.70 25.52 6.38
CA GLY A 229 -9.91 24.83 7.63
C GLY A 229 -10.56 25.72 8.69
N ASP A 230 -11.17 25.07 9.67
CA ASP A 230 -11.90 25.71 10.75
C ASP A 230 -11.72 24.91 12.05
N GLY A 231 -11.67 25.63 13.16
CA GLY A 231 -11.38 25.11 14.48
C GLY A 231 -12.52 25.36 15.45
N HIS A 232 -12.69 24.49 16.45
CA HIS A 232 -13.56 24.77 17.59
C HIS A 232 -13.10 24.03 18.84
N ASP A 233 -13.54 24.50 20.00
CA ASP A 233 -13.39 23.81 21.28
C ASP A 233 -14.74 23.51 21.94
N ASP A 234 -14.76 22.47 22.77
CA ASP A 234 -15.96 22.07 23.53
C ASP A 234 -16.20 22.91 24.80
N GLY A 235 -15.34 23.91 25.05
CA GLY A 235 -15.34 24.71 26.26
C GLY A 235 -14.50 24.12 27.39
N TYR A 236 -14.13 24.97 28.35
CA TYR A 236 -13.32 24.60 29.49
C TYR A 236 -14.06 23.71 30.50
N GLU A 237 -13.50 22.53 30.74
CA GLU A 237 -13.94 21.59 31.77
C GLU A 237 -13.03 21.64 33.01
N PRO A 238 -13.50 22.13 34.17
CA PRO A 238 -12.69 22.20 35.38
C PRO A 238 -12.41 20.83 35.98
N SER A 239 -11.16 20.57 36.36
CA SER A 239 -10.76 19.34 37.03
C SER A 239 -10.99 19.44 38.54
N PHE A 240 -12.08 18.85 39.04
CA PHE A 240 -12.35 18.80 40.48
C PHE A 240 -11.49 17.73 41.16
N ARG A 241 -10.26 18.08 41.57
CA ARG A 241 -9.57 17.29 42.61
C ARG A 241 -10.40 17.42 43.89
N HIS A 242 -11.11 16.36 44.26
CA HIS A 242 -11.78 16.27 45.56
C HIS A 242 -10.72 16.46 46.65
N ALA A 243 -10.71 17.64 47.28
CA ALA A 243 -10.03 17.83 48.55
C ALA A 243 -10.72 16.93 49.57
N ILE A 244 -10.16 15.74 49.80
CA ILE A 244 -10.48 14.95 50.97
C ILE A 244 -9.88 15.72 52.15
N PHE A 245 -10.72 16.51 52.82
CA PHE A 245 -10.42 17.14 54.11
C PHE A 245 -10.35 16.09 55.22
#